data_AF-Q892F3-F1
#
_entry.id   AF-Q892F3-F1
#
_cell.length_a   1.000
_cell.length_b   1.000
_cell.length_c   1.000
_cell.angle_alpha   90.00
_cell.angle_beta   90.00
_cell.angle_gamma   90.00
#
_symmetry.space_group_name_H-M   'P 1'
#
loop_
_entity.id
_entity.type
_entity.pdbx_description
1 polymer ?
#
loop_
_entity_poly.entity_id
_entity_poly.type
_entity_poly.pdbx_seq_one_letter_code
_entity_poly.pdbx_strand_id
1 'polypeptide(L)'
;MKQVEGYRIFNLIGGNGMTDKERIDLLERQVLELSKKLEQKKIIKPWYELCEEINLDKRLLEAFGTNENNPRVAQTRSSICCIIGKAFRKSSVLNLDTKECNEAKEFINYVIDFIKNTRDKYKVSNPVRGYERKFEYRGD
;
A
#
# COMPACT_ATOMS: atom_id res chain seq x y z
N MET A 1 14.99 -4.57 -24.82
CA MET A 1 14.60 -5.93 -25.27
C MET A 1 15.17 -6.95 -24.29
N LYS A 2 14.31 -7.64 -23.51
CA LYS A 2 14.71 -8.68 -22.53
C LYS A 2 14.20 -10.05 -22.98
N GLN A 3 14.69 -10.54 -24.12
CA GLN A 3 14.40 -11.88 -24.63
C GLN A 3 15.72 -12.58 -24.99
N VAL A 4 16.56 -12.92 -24.01
CA VAL A 4 17.83 -13.61 -24.32
C VAL A 4 18.20 -14.76 -23.36
N GLU A 5 17.62 -14.85 -22.15
CA GLU A 5 18.00 -15.92 -21.21
C GLU A 5 17.23 -17.24 -21.40
N GLY A 6 15.96 -17.21 -21.81
CA GLY A 6 15.17 -18.45 -22.01
C GLY A 6 15.63 -19.30 -23.20
N TYR A 7 16.10 -18.67 -24.28
CA TYR A 7 16.52 -19.36 -25.50
C TYR A 7 17.90 -20.02 -25.41
N ARG A 8 18.77 -19.58 -24.47
CA ARG A 8 20.09 -20.19 -24.27
C ARG A 8 20.03 -21.57 -23.61
N ILE A 9 19.01 -21.82 -22.78
CA ILE A 9 18.92 -23.06 -22.00
C ILE A 9 18.38 -24.21 -22.86
N PHE A 10 17.42 -23.95 -23.76
CA PHE A 10 16.88 -24.97 -24.66
C PHE A 10 17.94 -25.60 -25.59
N ASN A 11 18.92 -24.81 -26.02
CA ASN A 11 20.02 -25.29 -26.86
C ASN A 11 21.12 -26.07 -26.08
N LEU A 12 21.15 -25.99 -24.74
CA LEU A 12 22.10 -26.75 -23.91
C LEU A 12 21.58 -28.14 -23.54
N ILE A 13 20.25 -28.31 -23.46
CA ILE A 13 19.63 -29.58 -23.03
C ILE A 13 19.57 -30.60 -24.18
N GLY A 14 19.50 -30.12 -25.44
CA GLY A 14 19.42 -30.94 -26.66
C GLY A 14 20.74 -31.24 -27.36
N GLY A 15 21.88 -30.79 -26.83
CA GLY A 15 23.20 -31.07 -27.41
C GLY A 15 23.69 -32.48 -27.07
N ASN A 16 24.26 -33.18 -28.05
CA ASN A 16 24.75 -34.58 -28.02
C ASN A 16 25.90 -34.89 -27.02
N GLY A 17 25.98 -34.24 -25.86
CA GLY A 17 27.07 -34.42 -24.88
C GLY A 17 26.65 -34.48 -23.42
N MET A 18 25.36 -34.37 -23.10
CA MET A 18 24.86 -34.42 -21.72
C MET A 18 24.15 -35.75 -21.47
N THR A 19 24.61 -36.51 -20.49
CA THR A 19 23.95 -37.74 -20.06
C THR A 19 22.61 -37.43 -19.39
N ASP A 20 21.68 -38.38 -19.40
CA ASP A 20 20.38 -38.19 -18.75
C ASP A 20 20.51 -37.88 -17.25
N LYS A 21 21.55 -38.43 -16.61
CA LYS A 21 21.88 -38.12 -15.21
C LYS A 21 22.25 -36.66 -15.01
N GLU A 22 23.09 -36.09 -15.88
CA GLU A 22 23.48 -34.68 -15.81
C GLU A 22 22.31 -33.74 -16.12
N ARG A 23 21.38 -34.16 -16.99
CA ARG A 23 20.13 -33.41 -17.23
C ARG A 23 19.23 -33.40 -15.99
N ILE A 24 19.07 -34.56 -15.33
CA ILE A 24 18.27 -34.69 -14.11
C ILE A 24 18.86 -33.82 -12.99
N ASP A 25 20.16 -33.92 -12.72
CA ASP A 25 20.84 -33.12 -11.69
C ASP A 25 20.70 -31.61 -11.94
N LEU A 26 20.76 -31.18 -13.21
CA LEU A 26 20.57 -29.78 -13.59
C LEU A 26 19.13 -29.32 -13.32
N LEU A 27 18.14 -30.13 -13.71
CA LEU A 27 16.73 -29.84 -13.49
C LEU A 27 16.40 -29.78 -12.00
N GLU A 28 16.93 -30.70 -11.18
CA GLU A 28 16.74 -30.70 -9.73
C GLU A 28 17.30 -29.43 -9.08
N ARG A 29 18.51 -28.99 -9.50
CA ARG A 29 19.07 -27.72 -9.03
C ARG A 29 18.21 -26.53 -9.43
N GLN A 30 17.69 -26.50 -10.65
CA GLN A 30 16.80 -25.43 -11.12
C GLN A 30 15.48 -25.42 -10.36
N VAL A 31 14.88 -26.57 -10.11
CA VAL A 31 13.68 -26.70 -9.29
C VAL A 31 13.96 -26.19 -7.87
N LEU A 32 15.09 -26.55 -7.27
CA LEU A 32 15.46 -26.07 -5.93
C LEU A 32 15.65 -24.54 -5.92
N GLU A 33 16.32 -23.98 -6.92
CA GLU A 33 16.57 -22.54 -7.02
C GLU A 33 15.27 -21.76 -7.28
N LEU A 34 14.38 -22.28 -8.12
CA LEU A 34 13.07 -21.70 -8.40
C LEU A 34 12.14 -21.80 -7.19
N SER A 35 12.14 -22.92 -6.46
CA SER A 35 11.38 -23.08 -5.22
C SER A 35 11.88 -22.12 -4.14
N LYS A 36 13.19 -21.94 -3.99
CA LYS A 36 13.75 -20.90 -3.11
C LYS A 36 13.34 -19.49 -3.55
N LYS A 37 13.36 -19.19 -4.85
CA LYS A 37 12.88 -17.90 -5.38
C LYS A 37 11.37 -17.72 -5.18
N LEU A 38 10.60 -18.80 -5.12
CA LEU A 38 9.16 -18.77 -4.87
C LEU A 38 8.87 -18.55 -3.38
N GLU A 39 9.57 -19.23 -2.48
CA GLU A 39 9.54 -18.97 -1.03
C GLU A 39 10.00 -17.54 -0.69
N GLN A 40 11.02 -17.05 -1.41
CA GLN A 40 11.51 -15.68 -1.28
C GLN A 40 10.61 -14.64 -1.95
N LYS A 41 9.74 -15.05 -2.89
CA LYS A 41 8.64 -14.21 -3.41
C LYS A 41 7.56 -14.12 -2.35
N LYS A 42 7.89 -13.29 -1.36
CA LYS A 42 7.11 -12.54 -0.38
C LYS A 42 5.61 -12.80 -0.41
N ILE A 43 5.09 -13.03 0.79
CA ILE A 43 3.67 -12.97 1.14
C ILE A 43 3.05 -11.77 0.40
N ILE A 44 2.22 -12.10 -0.58
CA ILE A 44 1.49 -11.14 -1.36
C ILE A 44 0.19 -10.89 -0.62
N LYS A 45 0.04 -9.69 -0.05
CA LYS A 45 -1.12 -9.33 0.76
C LYS A 45 -2.09 -8.43 -0.01
N PRO A 46 -3.39 -8.75 -0.06
CA PRO A 46 -4.38 -7.83 -0.57
C PRO A 46 -4.42 -6.52 0.23
N TRP A 47 -4.67 -5.40 -0.47
CA TRP A 47 -4.78 -4.08 0.16
C TRP A 47 -5.85 -4.01 1.27
N TYR A 48 -6.96 -4.73 1.13
CA TYR A 48 -8.01 -4.73 2.16
C TYR A 48 -7.53 -5.34 3.48
N GLU A 49 -6.71 -6.40 3.42
CA GLU A 49 -6.14 -7.03 4.62
C GLU A 49 -5.10 -6.14 5.29
N LEU A 50 -4.39 -5.31 4.51
CA LEU A 50 -3.51 -4.29 5.07
C LEU A 50 -4.31 -3.18 5.74
N CYS A 51 -5.42 -2.72 5.13
CA CYS A 51 -6.32 -1.74 5.72
C CYS A 51 -6.89 -2.17 7.08
N GLU A 52 -7.29 -3.44 7.18
CA GLU A 52 -7.77 -4.03 8.44
C GLU A 52 -6.66 -4.12 9.48
N GLU A 53 -5.49 -4.63 9.09
CA GLU A 53 -4.32 -4.73 9.99
C GLU A 53 -3.95 -3.37 10.61
N ILE A 54 -3.93 -2.31 9.78
CA ILE A 54 -3.56 -0.97 10.24
C ILE A 54 -4.73 -0.21 10.88
N ASN A 55 -5.96 -0.74 10.87
CA ASN A 55 -7.16 -0.06 11.38
C ASN A 55 -7.29 1.39 10.88
N LEU A 56 -7.12 1.60 9.56
CA LEU A 56 -6.95 2.94 8.97
C LEU A 56 -8.06 3.93 9.38
N ASP A 57 -9.32 3.50 9.29
CA ASP A 57 -10.47 4.36 9.58
C ASP A 57 -10.48 4.83 11.04
N LYS A 58 -10.20 3.92 11.98
CA LYS A 58 -10.11 4.24 13.41
C LYS A 58 -8.96 5.19 13.70
N ARG A 59 -7.77 4.93 13.14
CA ARG A 59 -6.59 5.78 13.37
C ARG A 59 -6.78 7.18 12.79
N LEU A 60 -7.47 7.31 11.66
CA LEU A 60 -7.85 8.61 11.11
C LEU A 60 -8.84 9.32 12.03
N LEU A 61 -9.85 8.63 12.54
CA LEU A 61 -10.81 9.20 13.51
C LEU A 61 -10.10 9.74 14.76
N GLU A 62 -9.21 8.93 15.35
CA GLU A 62 -8.40 9.32 16.51
C GLU A 62 -7.49 10.52 16.21
N ALA A 63 -6.96 10.64 14.99
CA ALA A 63 -6.16 11.79 14.58
C ALA A 63 -6.98 13.10 14.62
N PHE A 64 -8.26 13.05 14.27
CA PHE A 64 -9.17 14.19 14.37
C PHE A 64 -9.59 14.54 15.80
N GLY A 65 -9.42 13.63 16.77
CA GLY A 65 -9.70 13.87 18.19
C GLY A 65 -11.19 14.06 18.51
N THR A 66 -11.52 14.94 19.46
CA THR A 66 -12.90 15.18 19.95
C THR A 66 -13.86 15.80 18.92
N ASN A 67 -13.41 16.06 17.69
CA ASN A 67 -14.22 16.63 16.61
C ASN A 67 -14.86 15.55 15.72
N GLU A 68 -14.91 14.29 16.15
CA GLU A 68 -15.46 13.16 15.38
C GLU A 68 -16.88 13.39 14.85
N ASN A 69 -17.73 14.08 15.62
CA ASN A 69 -19.12 14.35 15.25
C ASN A 69 -19.27 15.54 14.28
N ASN A 70 -18.17 16.19 13.89
CA ASN A 70 -18.20 17.28 12.93
C ASN A 70 -18.40 16.72 11.51
N PRO A 71 -19.45 17.13 10.76
CA PRO A 71 -19.69 16.68 9.39
C PRO A 71 -18.50 16.89 8.44
N ARG A 72 -17.67 17.94 8.69
CA ARG A 72 -16.45 18.19 7.90
C ARG A 72 -15.34 17.19 8.20
N VAL A 73 -15.26 16.68 9.43
CA VAL A 73 -14.31 15.61 9.80
C VAL A 73 -14.68 14.33 9.06
N ALA A 74 -15.97 13.97 9.05
CA ALA A 74 -16.46 12.83 8.28
C ALA A 74 -16.14 12.95 6.78
N GLN A 75 -16.37 14.11 6.17
CA GLN A 75 -16.03 14.37 4.76
C GLN A 75 -14.52 14.31 4.48
N THR A 76 -13.71 14.91 5.35
CA THR A 76 -12.25 14.93 5.20
C THR A 76 -11.67 13.53 5.36
N ARG A 77 -12.12 12.77 6.36
CA ARG A 77 -11.78 11.35 6.55
C ARG A 77 -12.11 10.52 5.31
N SER A 78 -13.33 10.66 4.80
CA SER A 78 -13.77 9.96 3.58
C SER A 78 -12.88 10.30 2.38
N SER A 79 -12.51 11.57 2.23
CA SER A 79 -11.62 12.03 1.15
C SER A 79 -10.21 11.44 1.27
N ILE A 80 -9.65 11.40 2.48
CA ILE A 80 -8.33 10.80 2.74
C ILE A 80 -8.37 9.29 2.46
N CYS A 81 -9.38 8.58 2.97
CA CYS A 81 -9.57 7.14 2.67
C CYS A 81 -9.68 6.90 1.17
N CYS A 82 -10.36 7.78 0.43
CA CYS A 82 -10.46 7.69 -1.02
C CYS A 82 -9.12 7.92 -1.72
N ILE A 83 -8.34 8.93 -1.32
CA ILE A 83 -7.02 9.21 -1.90
C ILE A 83 -6.08 8.04 -1.66
N ILE A 84 -6.00 7.55 -0.41
CA ILE A 84 -5.19 6.39 -0.05
C ILE A 84 -5.67 5.16 -0.83
N GLY A 85 -6.97 4.87 -0.82
CA GLY A 85 -7.55 3.75 -1.55
C GLY A 85 -7.36 3.83 -3.08
N LYS A 86 -7.26 5.03 -3.66
CA LYS A 86 -6.91 5.23 -5.07
C LYS A 86 -5.42 5.03 -5.33
N ALA A 87 -4.55 5.41 -4.40
CA ALA A 87 -3.11 5.13 -4.51
C ALA A 87 -2.83 3.61 -4.52
N PHE A 88 -3.65 2.83 -3.81
CA PHE A 88 -3.53 1.37 -3.72
C PHE A 88 -4.68 0.62 -4.42
N ARG A 89 -5.22 1.17 -5.52
CA ARG A 89 -6.46 0.71 -6.16
C ARG A 89 -6.37 -0.75 -6.66
N LYS A 90 -7.49 -1.47 -6.54
CA LYS A 90 -7.74 -2.85 -7.03
C LYS A 90 -7.33 -3.14 -8.48
N SER A 91 -7.25 -2.14 -9.36
CA SER A 91 -6.85 -2.30 -10.77
C SER A 91 -5.34 -2.21 -11.00
N SER A 92 -4.60 -1.67 -10.02
CA SER A 92 -3.19 -1.30 -10.14
C SER A 92 -2.32 -2.03 -9.12
N VAL A 93 -2.88 -2.36 -7.96
CA VAL A 93 -2.25 -3.10 -6.87
C VAL A 93 -3.29 -4.08 -6.31
N LEU A 94 -3.39 -5.27 -6.91
CA LEU A 94 -4.24 -6.34 -6.36
C LEU A 94 -3.65 -6.93 -5.07
N ASN A 95 -2.35 -6.74 -4.90
CA ASN A 95 -1.47 -7.66 -4.22
C ASN A 95 -0.17 -6.91 -3.92
N LEU A 96 0.12 -6.65 -2.63
CA LEU A 96 1.31 -5.95 -2.16
C LEU A 96 2.32 -6.97 -1.64
N ASP A 97 3.57 -6.88 -2.05
CA ASP A 97 4.65 -7.62 -1.43
C ASP A 97 4.99 -7.03 -0.04
N THR A 98 5.78 -7.74 0.77
CA THR A 98 6.17 -7.29 2.12
C THR A 98 6.83 -5.91 2.17
N LYS A 99 7.66 -5.57 1.18
CA LYS A 99 8.32 -4.25 1.10
C LYS A 99 7.28 -3.17 0.78
N GLU A 100 6.42 -3.42 -0.19
CA GLU A 100 5.36 -2.48 -0.57
C GLU A 100 4.36 -2.27 0.59
N CYS A 101 4.06 -3.32 1.38
CA CYS A 101 3.28 -3.19 2.61
C CYS A 101 3.96 -2.27 3.63
N ASN A 102 5.28 -2.35 3.79
CA ASN A 102 6.02 -1.49 4.72
C ASN A 102 6.04 -0.04 4.26
N GLU A 103 6.28 0.21 2.97
CA GLU A 103 6.23 1.55 2.37
C GLU A 103 4.83 2.17 2.52
N ALA A 104 3.76 1.38 2.31
CA ALA A 104 2.39 1.83 2.51
C ALA A 104 2.12 2.20 3.99
N LYS A 105 2.62 1.41 4.94
CA LYS A 105 2.51 1.70 6.38
C LYS A 105 3.19 3.03 6.73
N GLU A 106 4.40 3.26 6.22
CA GLU A 106 5.15 4.51 6.44
C GLU A 106 4.40 5.73 5.87
N PHE A 107 3.88 5.63 4.64
CA PHE A 107 3.07 6.69 4.03
C PHE A 107 1.82 7.00 4.87
N ILE A 108 1.11 5.99 5.34
CA ILE A 108 -0.10 6.17 6.16
C ILE A 108 0.24 6.82 7.50
N ASN A 109 1.35 6.42 8.13
CA ASN A 109 1.83 7.06 9.36
C ASN A 109 2.14 8.54 9.12
N TYR A 110 2.83 8.86 8.02
CA TYR A 110 3.10 10.25 7.63
C TYR A 110 1.81 11.08 7.49
N VAL A 111 0.78 10.54 6.83
CA VAL A 111 -0.51 11.24 6.68
C VAL A 111 -1.18 11.48 8.04
N ILE A 112 -1.18 10.48 8.92
CA ILE A 112 -1.76 10.58 10.27
C ILE A 112 -1.01 11.63 11.11
N ASP A 113 0.32 11.60 11.09
CA ASP A 113 1.14 12.55 11.84
C ASP A 113 1.01 13.95 11.29
N PHE A 114 0.90 14.11 9.97
CA PHE A 114 0.57 15.39 9.36
C PHE A 114 -0.75 15.97 9.90
N ILE A 115 -1.81 15.15 9.99
CA ILE A 115 -3.12 15.59 10.53
C ILE A 115 -2.98 16.00 12.00
N LYS A 116 -2.30 15.19 12.82
CA LYS A 116 -2.08 15.47 14.25
C LYS A 116 -1.28 16.75 14.46
N ASN A 117 -0.15 16.89 13.78
CA ASN A 117 0.73 18.06 13.89
C ASN A 117 0.02 19.34 13.42
N THR A 118 -0.74 19.24 12.33
CA THR A 118 -1.54 20.36 11.82
C THR A 118 -2.60 20.77 12.83
N ARG A 119 -3.35 19.81 13.38
CA ARG A 119 -4.34 20.06 14.44
C ARG A 119 -3.70 20.75 15.64
N ASP A 120 -2.57 20.25 16.13
CA ASP A 120 -1.93 20.77 17.33
C ASP A 120 -1.32 22.15 17.08
N LYS A 121 -0.77 22.43 15.88
CA LYS A 121 -0.38 23.78 15.46
C LYS A 121 -1.55 24.76 15.54
N TYR A 122 -2.72 24.40 15.03
CA TYR A 122 -3.91 25.25 15.06
C TYR A 122 -4.59 25.36 16.44
N LYS A 123 -4.26 24.51 17.41
CA LYS A 123 -4.67 24.73 18.81
C LYS A 123 -3.88 25.87 19.46
N VAL A 124 -2.62 26.06 19.06
CA VAL A 124 -1.67 26.97 19.72
C VAL A 124 -1.55 28.32 18.99
N SER A 125 -1.60 28.36 17.65
CA SER A 125 -1.29 29.57 16.87
C SER A 125 -2.50 30.44 16.50
N ASN A 126 -3.72 29.96 16.69
CA ASN A 126 -4.97 30.71 16.58
C ASN A 126 -6.09 29.80 17.11
N PRO A 127 -6.55 29.92 18.36
CA PRO A 127 -7.81 29.29 18.73
C PRO A 127 -8.84 29.84 17.74
N VAL A 128 -9.54 28.96 17.02
CA VAL A 128 -10.61 29.37 16.10
C VAL A 128 -11.74 29.96 16.96
N ARG A 129 -11.60 31.23 17.36
CA ARG A 129 -12.66 32.06 17.91
C ARG A 129 -13.30 32.77 16.73
N GLY A 130 -14.58 32.48 16.51
CA GLY A 130 -15.37 33.12 15.46
C GLY A 130 -15.52 32.28 14.20
N TYR A 131 -16.49 31.36 14.24
CA TYR A 131 -17.26 31.03 13.04
C TYR A 131 -18.74 31.29 13.35
N GLU A 132 -19.05 32.51 13.78
CA GLU A 132 -20.41 33.03 13.63
C GLU A 132 -20.66 33.22 12.14
N ARG A 133 -21.26 32.21 11.51
CA ARG A 133 -21.75 32.34 10.13
C ARG A 133 -22.83 33.43 10.13
N LYS A 134 -22.55 34.58 9.52
CA LYS A 134 -23.63 35.42 8.98
C LYS A 134 -24.28 34.60 7.86
N PHE A 135 -25.39 33.96 8.19
CA PHE A 135 -26.32 33.51 7.16
C PHE A 135 -26.95 34.76 6.56
N GLU A 136 -26.37 35.28 5.48
CA GLU A 136 -27.14 36.14 4.59
C GLU A 136 -28.16 35.25 3.89
N TYR A 137 -29.38 35.27 4.41
CA TYR A 137 -30.55 34.73 3.73
C TYR A 137 -30.79 35.62 2.51
N ARG A 138 -30.37 35.18 1.32
CA ARG A 138 -30.94 35.70 0.07
C ARG A 138 -32.21 34.89 -0.16
N GLY A 139 -33.34 35.48 0.24
CA GLY A 139 -34.65 35.01 -0.16
C GLY A 139 -34.85 35.37 -1.63
N ASP A 140 -35.15 34.36 -2.43
CA ASP A 140 -35.91 34.47 -3.67
C ASP A 140 -37.22 33.69 -3.47
#